data_AF-A0A1Q9W0N6-F1
#
_entry.id   AF-A0A1Q9W0N6-F1
#
_cell.length_a   1.000
_cell.length_b   1.000
_cell.length_c   1.000
_cell.angle_alpha   90.00
_cell.angle_beta   90.00
_cell.angle_gamma   90.00
#
_symmetry.space_group_name_H-M   'P 1'
#
loop_
_entity.id
_entity.type
_entity.pdbx_description
1 polymer ?
#
loop_
_entity_poly.entity_id
_entity_poly.type
_entity_poly.pdbx_seq_one_letter_code
_entity_poly.pdbx_strand_id
1 'polypeptide(L)'
;MLSEDYPWLRPNRSLLVSEDDPRFGATPDMVSDDGLVLGEIKTRKVSDDKDEWLSWADVCADQTGKKYACQVAWQLFVTGAERCVFAVEHWSDEDGWADLHPLRVFDVERDEALIAELRDVAERFLAFTPPELVQGDQSDFEAMAVARALAEEESAIALLRAELREREKARAALQADLLDVVGSSARSVDYGGFVVEVSPGRRSRSFDRKSWEADNADDPALLAKYMVEKDGAPSVKVLEKENE
;
A
#
# COMPACT_ATOMS: atom_id res chain seq x y z
N MET A 1 6.04 19.72 -33.44
CA MET A 1 4.92 20.08 -32.52
C MET A 1 3.70 19.25 -32.89
N LEU A 2 2.84 18.86 -31.93
CA LEU A 2 1.69 17.97 -32.21
C LEU A 2 0.80 18.47 -33.36
N SER A 3 0.61 19.79 -33.49
CA SER A 3 -0.16 20.42 -34.58
C SER A 3 0.46 20.28 -35.97
N GLU A 4 1.74 19.95 -36.09
CA GLU A 4 2.40 19.70 -37.39
C GLU A 4 2.08 18.29 -37.90
N ASP A 5 2.09 17.30 -36.99
CA ASP A 5 1.77 15.91 -37.31
C ASP A 5 0.26 15.66 -37.38
N TYR A 6 -0.53 16.44 -36.64
CA TYR A 6 -1.99 16.36 -36.58
C TYR A 6 -2.64 17.73 -36.87
N PRO A 7 -2.57 18.25 -38.10
CA PRO A 7 -2.98 19.61 -38.44
C PRO A 7 -4.50 19.86 -38.35
N TRP A 8 -5.30 18.80 -38.27
CA TRP A 8 -6.75 18.85 -38.07
C TRP A 8 -7.17 18.93 -36.60
N LEU A 9 -6.24 18.76 -35.65
CA LEU A 9 -6.51 19.02 -34.23
C LEU A 9 -6.40 20.52 -33.94
N ARG A 10 -7.43 21.07 -33.29
CA ARG A 10 -7.50 22.48 -32.89
C ARG A 10 -7.51 22.60 -31.37
N PRO A 11 -6.81 23.60 -30.79
CA PRO A 11 -6.93 23.87 -29.36
C PRO A 11 -8.37 24.12 -28.95
N ASN A 12 -8.82 23.42 -27.91
CA ASN A 12 -10.13 23.63 -27.32
C ASN A 12 -10.02 24.60 -26.14
N ARG A 13 -11.02 25.48 -26.00
CA ARG A 13 -11.10 26.49 -24.93
C ARG A 13 -12.39 26.41 -24.12
N SER A 14 -13.20 25.38 -24.38
CA SER A 14 -14.53 25.21 -23.82
C SER A 14 -14.62 23.94 -22.99
N LEU A 15 -15.46 23.98 -21.96
CA LEU A 15 -15.98 22.76 -21.33
C LEU A 15 -16.96 22.12 -22.29
N LEU A 16 -16.70 20.89 -22.68
CA LEU A 16 -17.63 20.05 -23.43
C LEU A 16 -18.47 19.28 -22.43
N VAL A 17 -19.77 19.15 -22.72
CA VAL A 17 -20.73 18.44 -21.88
C VAL A 17 -21.34 17.30 -22.68
N SER A 18 -21.65 16.20 -22.00
CA SER A 18 -22.27 15.04 -22.64
C SER A 18 -23.68 15.39 -23.11
N GLU A 19 -24.03 14.92 -24.30
CA GLU A 19 -25.41 15.05 -24.81
C GLU A 19 -26.40 14.20 -24.01
N ASP A 20 -25.95 13.07 -23.45
CA ASP A 20 -26.78 12.16 -22.66
C ASP A 20 -27.07 12.70 -21.25
N ASP A 21 -26.09 13.36 -20.63
CA ASP A 21 -26.23 13.95 -19.30
C ASP A 21 -25.35 15.20 -19.12
N PRO A 22 -25.95 16.41 -19.01
CA PRO A 22 -25.20 17.66 -18.92
C PRO A 22 -24.40 17.82 -17.61
N ARG A 23 -24.57 16.91 -16.64
CA ARG A 23 -23.74 16.86 -15.42
C ARG A 23 -22.34 16.31 -15.71
N PHE A 24 -22.17 15.58 -16.81
CA PHE A 24 -20.89 15.03 -17.23
C PHE A 24 -20.19 15.98 -18.19
N GLY A 25 -18.99 16.40 -17.82
CA GLY A 25 -18.20 17.34 -18.62
C GLY A 25 -16.74 16.91 -18.74
N ALA A 26 -16.09 17.42 -19.78
CA ALA A 26 -14.70 17.18 -20.08
C ALA A 26 -14.07 18.36 -20.84
N THR A 27 -12.77 18.58 -20.66
CA THR A 27 -11.98 19.61 -21.34
C THR A 27 -10.79 18.94 -22.00
N PRO A 28 -10.96 18.27 -23.15
CA PRO A 28 -9.81 17.85 -23.94
C PRO A 28 -9.00 19.08 -24.36
N ASP A 29 -7.68 18.96 -24.42
CA ASP A 29 -6.80 20.08 -24.82
C ASP A 29 -7.03 20.47 -26.28
N MET A 30 -7.30 19.48 -27.13
CA MET A 30 -7.57 19.66 -28.56
C MET A 30 -8.73 18.80 -29.03
N VAL A 31 -9.42 19.26 -30.08
CA VAL A 31 -10.52 18.56 -30.74
C VAL A 31 -10.33 18.67 -32.25
N SER A 32 -10.59 17.60 -32.99
CA SER A 32 -10.56 17.62 -34.45
C SER A 32 -11.71 18.43 -35.03
N ASP A 33 -11.56 18.92 -36.26
CA ASP A 33 -12.61 19.68 -36.94
C ASP A 33 -13.95 18.91 -37.05
N ASP A 34 -13.92 17.57 -37.09
CA ASP A 34 -15.09 16.68 -37.10
C ASP A 34 -15.52 16.17 -35.71
N GLY A 35 -14.77 16.49 -34.65
CA GLY A 35 -15.05 16.05 -33.29
C GLY A 35 -14.75 14.58 -32.97
N LEU A 36 -14.29 13.77 -33.95
CA LEU A 36 -14.07 12.34 -33.77
C LEU A 36 -12.73 11.98 -33.12
N VAL A 37 -11.78 12.92 -33.10
CA VAL A 37 -10.45 12.75 -32.53
C VAL A 37 -10.16 13.85 -31.52
N LEU A 38 -9.73 13.44 -30.33
CA LEU A 38 -9.28 14.37 -29.29
C LEU A 38 -7.75 14.44 -29.27
N GLY A 39 -7.22 15.50 -28.69
CA GLY A 39 -5.82 15.58 -28.29
C GLY A 39 -5.71 15.94 -26.82
N GLU A 40 -4.80 15.27 -26.12
CA GLU A 40 -4.50 15.50 -24.71
C GLU A 40 -2.98 15.60 -24.54
N ILE A 41 -2.50 16.67 -23.92
CA ILE A 41 -1.08 17.01 -23.85
C ILE A 41 -0.66 17.06 -22.38
N LYS A 42 0.39 16.32 -22.03
CA LYS A 42 0.98 16.32 -20.70
C LYS A 42 2.47 16.64 -20.74
N THR A 43 2.96 17.18 -19.64
CA THR A 43 4.39 17.23 -19.34
C THR A 43 4.65 16.33 -18.13
N ARG A 44 5.75 15.57 -18.14
CA ARG A 44 6.06 14.64 -17.05
C ARG A 44 7.55 14.65 -16.72
N LYS A 45 7.87 14.81 -15.44
CA LYS A 45 9.24 14.64 -14.95
C LYS A 45 9.62 13.16 -14.90
N VAL A 46 10.78 12.83 -15.46
CA VAL A 46 11.50 11.55 -15.32
C VAL A 46 12.49 11.69 -14.16
N SER A 47 12.60 10.67 -13.32
CA SER A 47 13.50 10.65 -12.15
C SER A 47 14.01 9.24 -11.89
N ASP A 48 14.95 9.06 -10.95
CA ASP A 48 15.58 7.77 -10.64
C ASP A 48 14.58 6.64 -10.33
N ASP A 49 13.39 6.99 -9.83
CA ASP A 49 12.29 6.09 -9.50
C ASP A 49 11.18 6.02 -10.58
N LYS A 50 11.34 6.75 -11.68
CA LYS A 50 10.32 6.93 -12.72
C LYS A 50 10.93 7.00 -14.11
N ASP A 51 10.83 5.89 -14.82
CA ASP A 51 11.22 5.80 -16.22
C ASP A 51 10.28 6.60 -17.14
N GLU A 52 10.74 6.86 -18.36
CA GLU A 52 9.90 7.33 -19.46
C GLU A 52 8.78 6.35 -19.77
N TRP A 53 7.62 6.88 -20.17
CA TRP A 53 6.62 6.05 -20.84
C TRP A 53 6.98 5.89 -22.31
N LEU A 54 7.22 4.64 -22.72
CA LEU A 54 7.57 4.29 -24.09
C LEU A 54 6.38 3.73 -24.87
N SER A 55 5.33 3.32 -24.16
CA SER A 55 4.08 2.79 -24.71
C SER A 55 2.87 3.23 -23.87
N TRP A 56 1.68 3.14 -24.46
CA TRP A 56 0.43 3.34 -23.72
C TRP A 56 0.26 2.35 -22.57
N ALA A 57 0.79 1.13 -22.70
CA ALA A 57 0.77 0.15 -21.63
C ALA A 57 1.58 0.61 -20.40
N ASP A 58 2.70 1.31 -20.60
CA ASP A 58 3.50 1.88 -19.52
C ASP A 58 2.73 2.99 -18.78
N VAL A 59 2.01 3.83 -19.54
CA VAL A 59 1.09 4.82 -18.97
C VAL A 59 0.05 4.13 -18.08
N CYS A 60 -0.60 3.07 -18.58
CA CYS A 60 -1.61 2.34 -17.83
C CYS A 60 -1.06 1.55 -16.64
N ALA A 61 0.25 1.23 -16.61
CA ALA A 61 0.87 0.54 -15.49
C ALA A 61 1.22 1.48 -14.33
N ASP A 62 1.63 2.72 -14.64
CA ASP A 62 1.99 3.76 -13.67
C ASP A 62 0.75 4.34 -12.97
N GLN A 63 0.82 4.59 -11.65
CA GLN A 63 -0.33 5.13 -10.90
C GLN A 63 -0.81 6.50 -11.37
N THR A 64 0.12 7.37 -11.81
CA THR A 64 -0.20 8.67 -12.40
C THR A 64 -0.78 8.47 -13.79
N GLY A 65 -0.19 7.58 -14.59
CA GLY A 65 -0.67 7.31 -15.94
C GLY A 65 -2.05 6.64 -15.97
N LYS A 66 -2.42 5.81 -14.97
CA LYS A 66 -3.80 5.32 -14.78
C LYS A 66 -4.82 6.44 -14.67
N LYS A 67 -4.48 7.56 -14.00
CA LYS A 67 -5.37 8.72 -13.90
C LYS A 67 -5.59 9.35 -15.28
N TYR A 68 -4.54 9.41 -16.11
CA TYR A 68 -4.66 9.89 -17.49
C TYR A 68 -5.43 8.95 -18.39
N ALA A 69 -5.27 7.63 -18.23
CA ALA A 69 -6.10 6.65 -18.94
C ALA A 69 -7.59 6.83 -18.61
N CYS A 70 -7.92 6.99 -17.33
CA CYS A 70 -9.30 7.32 -16.92
C CYS A 70 -9.76 8.67 -17.47
N GLN A 71 -8.90 9.70 -17.47
CA GLN A 71 -9.22 11.02 -18.01
C GLN A 71 -9.56 10.94 -19.51
N VAL A 72 -8.72 10.26 -20.30
CA VAL A 72 -8.92 10.08 -21.75
C VAL A 72 -10.18 9.29 -22.03
N ALA A 73 -10.40 8.16 -21.33
CA ALA A 73 -11.62 7.38 -21.47
C ALA A 73 -12.88 8.21 -21.16
N TRP A 74 -12.83 9.02 -20.09
CA TRP A 74 -13.94 9.92 -19.74
C TRP A 74 -14.17 11.01 -20.79
N GLN A 75 -13.11 11.61 -21.33
CA GLN A 75 -13.21 12.60 -22.42
C GLN A 75 -13.88 11.98 -23.66
N LEU A 76 -13.44 10.79 -24.09
CA LEU A 76 -14.05 10.06 -25.20
C LEU A 76 -15.53 9.79 -24.92
N PHE A 77 -15.87 9.34 -23.70
CA PHE A 77 -17.26 9.16 -23.30
C PHE A 77 -18.09 10.45 -23.44
N VAL A 78 -17.63 11.56 -22.87
CA VAL A 78 -18.36 12.84 -22.86
C VAL A 78 -18.57 13.37 -24.27
N THR A 79 -17.59 13.28 -25.16
CA THR A 79 -17.67 13.89 -26.49
C THR A 79 -18.21 12.95 -27.57
N GLY A 80 -18.29 11.64 -27.29
CA GLY A 80 -18.59 10.64 -28.31
C GLY A 80 -17.45 10.39 -29.31
N ALA A 81 -16.25 10.93 -29.07
CA ALA A 81 -15.09 10.72 -29.91
C ALA A 81 -14.62 9.24 -29.90
N GLU A 82 -13.98 8.83 -30.98
CA GLU A 82 -13.56 7.44 -31.22
C GLU A 82 -12.13 7.17 -30.71
N ARG A 83 -11.29 8.20 -30.69
CA ARG A 83 -9.88 8.09 -30.26
C ARG A 83 -9.31 9.41 -29.74
N CYS A 84 -8.25 9.31 -28.97
CA CYS A 84 -7.49 10.44 -28.45
C CYS A 84 -6.01 10.29 -28.79
N VAL A 85 -5.40 11.35 -29.29
CA VAL A 85 -3.96 11.48 -29.44
C VAL A 85 -3.40 11.99 -28.12
N PHE A 86 -2.84 11.09 -27.32
CA PHE A 86 -2.20 11.45 -26.06
C PHE A 86 -0.73 11.75 -26.30
N ALA A 87 -0.32 12.98 -26.06
CA ALA A 87 1.05 13.44 -26.24
C ALA A 87 1.67 13.75 -24.87
N VAL A 88 2.88 13.27 -24.64
CA VAL A 88 3.64 13.56 -23.41
C VAL A 88 5.05 14.03 -23.74
N GLU A 89 5.39 15.21 -23.22
CA GLU A 89 6.75 15.73 -23.20
C GLU A 89 7.39 15.37 -21.87
N HIS A 90 8.32 14.42 -21.91
CA HIS A 90 9.10 14.04 -20.76
C HIS A 90 10.23 15.03 -20.54
N TRP A 91 10.61 15.24 -19.29
CA TRP A 91 11.74 16.09 -18.96
C TRP A 91 12.50 15.57 -17.74
N SER A 92 13.80 15.83 -17.68
CA SER A 92 14.66 15.51 -16.54
C SER A 92 15.33 16.79 -16.02
N ASP A 93 15.76 16.78 -14.76
CA ASP A 93 16.60 17.86 -14.22
C ASP A 93 18.07 17.47 -14.40
N GLU A 94 18.76 18.10 -15.35
CA GLU A 94 20.22 18.03 -15.48
C GLU A 94 20.81 19.40 -15.12
N ASP A 95 21.68 19.42 -14.11
CA ASP A 95 22.38 20.63 -13.64
C ASP A 95 21.47 21.84 -13.32
N GLY A 96 20.24 21.58 -12.87
CA GLY A 96 19.25 22.60 -12.51
C GLY A 96 18.50 23.21 -13.71
N TRP A 97 18.60 22.60 -14.88
CA TRP A 97 17.81 22.93 -16.07
C TRP A 97 16.97 21.73 -16.50
N ALA A 98 15.77 22.03 -17.01
CA ALA A 98 14.91 20.99 -17.58
C ALA A 98 15.45 20.58 -18.96
N ASP A 99 15.95 19.35 -19.07
CA ASP A 99 16.25 18.74 -20.36
C ASP A 99 14.97 18.09 -20.91
N LEU A 100 14.56 18.51 -22.11
CA LEU A 100 13.32 18.06 -22.73
C LEU A 100 13.60 16.86 -23.62
N HIS A 101 12.95 15.75 -23.34
CA HIS A 101 13.05 14.54 -24.13
C HIS A 101 12.14 14.65 -25.37
N PRO A 102 12.34 13.83 -26.41
CA PRO A 102 11.46 13.80 -27.57
C PRO A 102 9.99 13.57 -27.19
N LEU A 103 9.09 14.34 -27.81
CA LEU A 103 7.65 14.18 -27.63
C LEU A 103 7.24 12.73 -27.93
N ARG A 104 6.57 12.08 -26.98
CA ARG A 104 5.96 10.76 -27.18
C ARG A 104 4.49 10.95 -27.48
N VAL A 105 3.99 10.22 -28.46
CA VAL A 105 2.59 10.28 -28.89
C VAL A 105 2.02 8.87 -28.91
N PHE A 106 0.85 8.71 -28.32
CA PHE A 106 0.11 7.46 -28.27
C PHE A 106 -1.29 7.70 -28.86
N ASP A 107 -1.65 6.89 -29.86
CA ASP A 107 -3.03 6.83 -30.34
C ASP A 107 -3.83 5.91 -29.41
N VAL A 108 -4.78 6.49 -28.68
CA VAL A 108 -5.59 5.80 -27.68
C VAL A 108 -6.99 5.62 -28.23
N GLU A 109 -7.37 4.37 -28.48
CA GLU A 109 -8.73 4.02 -28.88
C GLU A 109 -9.68 4.02 -27.68
N ARG A 110 -10.96 4.18 -27.98
CA ARG A 110 -12.03 4.12 -27.00
C ARG A 110 -12.13 2.74 -26.34
N ASP A 111 -12.02 2.71 -25.01
CA ASP A 111 -12.23 1.52 -24.19
C ASP A 111 -13.61 1.56 -23.52
N GLU A 112 -14.56 0.83 -24.11
CA GLU A 112 -15.94 0.78 -23.61
C GLU A 112 -16.07 0.13 -22.23
N ALA A 113 -15.15 -0.78 -21.86
CA ALA A 113 -15.19 -1.43 -20.55
C ALA A 113 -14.79 -0.42 -19.45
N LEU A 114 -13.69 0.30 -19.67
CA LEU A 114 -13.26 1.36 -18.75
C LEU A 114 -14.29 2.49 -18.68
N ILE A 115 -14.89 2.88 -19.81
CA ILE A 115 -15.95 3.88 -19.84
C ILE A 115 -17.16 3.43 -19.02
N ALA A 116 -17.60 2.18 -19.15
CA ALA A 116 -18.71 1.64 -18.38
C ALA A 116 -18.43 1.69 -16.86
N GLU A 117 -17.22 1.34 -16.44
CA GLU A 117 -16.80 1.43 -15.04
C GLU A 117 -16.82 2.87 -14.52
N LEU A 118 -16.27 3.81 -15.29
CA LEU A 118 -16.23 5.23 -14.91
C LEU A 118 -17.63 5.83 -14.80
N ARG A 119 -18.53 5.46 -15.72
CA ARG A 119 -19.94 5.89 -15.68
C ARG A 119 -20.64 5.38 -14.44
N ASP A 120 -20.50 4.11 -14.10
CA ASP A 120 -21.07 3.54 -12.88
C ASP A 120 -20.55 4.27 -11.62
N VAL A 121 -19.25 4.55 -11.56
CA VAL A 121 -18.66 5.33 -10.45
C VAL A 121 -19.26 6.73 -10.40
N ALA A 122 -19.38 7.43 -11.53
CA ALA A 122 -19.93 8.77 -11.60
C ALA A 122 -21.42 8.80 -11.20
N GLU A 123 -22.21 7.83 -11.65
CA GLU A 123 -23.62 7.70 -11.30
C GLU A 123 -23.79 7.41 -9.79
N ARG A 124 -23.00 6.50 -9.23
CA ARG A 124 -22.99 6.24 -7.78
C ARG A 124 -22.59 7.48 -7.00
N PHE A 125 -21.62 8.25 -7.48
CA PHE A 125 -21.20 9.49 -6.86
C PHE A 125 -22.30 10.56 -6.90
N LEU A 126 -23.01 10.71 -8.02
CA LEU A 126 -24.10 11.69 -8.15
C LEU A 126 -25.38 11.25 -7.41
N ALA A 127 -25.61 9.95 -7.29
CA ALA A 127 -26.70 9.39 -6.48
C ALA A 127 -26.37 9.38 -4.99
N PHE A 128 -25.10 9.48 -4.61
CA PHE A 128 -24.67 9.57 -3.24
C PHE A 128 -25.23 10.85 -2.62
N THR A 129 -26.30 10.69 -1.88
CA THR A 129 -26.70 11.67 -0.89
C THR A 129 -25.77 11.43 0.28
N PRO A 130 -24.82 12.33 0.57
CA PRO A 130 -24.11 12.24 1.83
C PRO A 130 -25.18 12.12 2.92
N PRO A 131 -25.04 11.21 3.91
CA PRO A 131 -25.90 11.25 5.08
C PRO A 131 -25.98 12.71 5.49
N GLU A 132 -27.20 13.21 5.77
CA GLU A 132 -27.45 14.61 6.13
C GLU A 132 -26.19 15.11 6.79
N LEU A 133 -25.52 16.07 6.15
CA LEU A 133 -24.58 16.89 6.87
C LEU A 133 -25.47 17.53 7.93
N VAL A 134 -25.70 16.81 9.04
CA VAL A 134 -25.83 17.39 10.36
C VAL A 134 -24.80 18.49 10.26
N GLN A 135 -25.25 19.74 10.39
CA GLN A 135 -24.32 20.86 10.48
C GLN A 135 -23.32 20.46 11.56
N GLY A 136 -22.20 19.93 11.09
CA GLY A 136 -21.45 18.90 11.76
C GLY A 136 -20.08 19.28 11.31
N ASP A 137 -19.54 20.15 12.16
CA ASP A 137 -18.15 20.45 12.38
C ASP A 137 -17.17 19.75 11.43
N GLN A 138 -16.12 20.47 11.05
CA GLN A 138 -14.94 19.94 10.37
C GLN A 138 -14.38 18.63 11.00
N SER A 139 -14.82 18.28 12.21
CA SER A 139 -14.56 17.05 12.94
C SER A 139 -14.81 15.75 12.18
N ASP A 140 -15.81 15.63 11.29
CA ASP A 140 -16.15 14.31 10.73
C ASP A 140 -15.18 13.87 9.62
N PHE A 141 -14.71 14.83 8.81
CA PHE A 141 -13.67 14.58 7.81
C PHE A 141 -12.31 14.33 8.47
N GLU A 142 -12.00 15.10 9.53
CA GLU A 142 -10.81 14.88 10.35
C GLU A 142 -10.84 13.51 11.04
N ALA A 143 -12.00 13.12 11.59
CA ALA A 143 -12.18 11.82 12.22
C ALA A 143 -11.99 10.67 11.23
N MET A 144 -12.51 10.80 10.00
CA MET A 144 -12.27 9.80 8.95
C MET A 144 -10.79 9.71 8.55
N ALA A 145 -10.11 10.85 8.42
CA ALA A 145 -8.68 10.87 8.09
C ALA A 145 -7.84 10.21 9.20
N VAL A 146 -8.16 10.51 10.46
CA VAL A 146 -7.51 9.89 11.64
C VAL A 146 -7.82 8.39 11.71
N ALA A 147 -9.07 7.98 11.48
CA ALA A 147 -9.46 6.58 11.48
C ALA A 147 -8.73 5.78 10.38
N ARG A 148 -8.56 6.37 9.20
CA ARG A 148 -7.78 5.76 8.11
C ARG A 148 -6.32 5.60 8.48
N ALA A 149 -5.69 6.66 9.00
CA ALA A 149 -4.29 6.61 9.42
C ALA A 149 -4.08 5.55 10.53
N LEU A 150 -5.02 5.46 11.48
CA LEU A 150 -4.97 4.45 12.52
C LEU A 150 -5.08 3.02 11.95
N ALA A 151 -5.98 2.80 10.98
CA ALA A 151 -6.12 1.49 10.34
C ALA A 151 -4.87 1.08 9.55
N GLU A 152 -4.19 2.03 8.90
CA GLU A 152 -2.93 1.79 8.20
C GLU A 152 -1.81 1.38 9.18
N GLU A 153 -1.69 2.06 10.33
CA GLU A 153 -0.76 1.70 11.40
C GLU A 153 -1.06 0.34 12.02
N GLU A 154 -2.34 0.03 12.29
CA GLU A 154 -2.74 -1.28 12.83
C GLU A 154 -2.36 -2.43 11.89
N SER A 155 -2.49 -2.22 10.58
CA SER A 155 -2.07 -3.18 9.55
C SER A 155 -0.54 -3.37 9.56
N ALA A 156 0.23 -2.28 9.63
CA ALA A 156 1.69 -2.33 9.73
C ALA A 156 2.15 -3.08 10.99
N ILE A 157 1.52 -2.81 12.13
CA ILE A 157 1.78 -3.50 13.40
C ILE A 157 1.47 -4.99 13.28
N ALA A 158 0.37 -5.37 12.60
CA ALA A 158 0.01 -6.76 12.39
C ALA A 158 1.08 -7.53 11.59
N LEU A 159 1.64 -6.90 10.54
CA LEU A 159 2.73 -7.47 9.76
C LEU A 159 4.01 -7.63 10.57
N LEU A 160 4.42 -6.60 11.33
CA LEU A 160 5.59 -6.70 12.21
C LEU A 160 5.43 -7.78 13.28
N ARG A 161 4.23 -7.95 13.84
CA ARG A 161 3.93 -9.04 14.77
C ARG A 161 3.97 -10.42 14.10
N ALA A 162 3.64 -10.53 12.82
CA ALA A 162 3.80 -11.78 12.08
C ALA A 162 5.28 -12.10 11.86
N GLU A 163 6.09 -11.12 11.44
CA GLU A 163 7.53 -11.32 11.28
C GLU A 163 8.20 -11.66 12.61
N LEU A 164 7.88 -10.94 13.70
CA LEU A 164 8.44 -11.22 15.02
C LEU A 164 8.18 -12.67 15.45
N ARG A 165 6.97 -13.19 15.21
CA ARG A 165 6.63 -14.59 15.51
C ARG A 165 7.51 -15.59 14.74
N GLU A 166 7.77 -15.34 13.46
CA GLU A 166 8.67 -16.20 12.67
C GLU A 166 10.13 -16.09 13.15
N ARG A 167 10.60 -14.89 13.53
CA ARG A 167 11.93 -14.69 14.11
C ARG A 167 12.07 -15.37 15.46
N GLU A 168 11.06 -15.30 16.32
CA GLU A 168 11.04 -16.00 17.61
C GLU A 168 11.06 -17.52 17.43
N LYS A 169 10.33 -18.04 16.45
CA LYS A 169 10.37 -19.47 16.08
C LYS A 169 11.75 -19.89 15.59
N ALA A 170 12.37 -19.10 14.69
CA ALA A 170 13.72 -19.35 14.22
C ALA A 170 14.75 -19.28 15.37
N ARG A 171 14.63 -18.30 16.26
CA ARG A 171 15.46 -18.18 17.46
C ARG A 171 15.31 -19.41 18.37
N ALA A 172 14.08 -19.87 18.62
CA ALA A 172 13.84 -21.06 19.43
C ALA A 172 14.46 -22.32 18.82
N ALA A 173 14.39 -22.47 17.49
CA ALA A 173 15.07 -23.56 16.78
C ALA A 173 16.60 -23.48 16.95
N LEU A 174 17.21 -22.31 16.75
CA LEU A 174 18.65 -22.11 16.95
C LEU A 174 19.08 -22.35 18.40
N GLN A 175 18.25 -21.99 19.39
CA GLN A 175 18.53 -22.29 20.79
C GLN A 175 18.50 -23.81 21.07
N ALA A 176 17.58 -24.55 20.45
CA ALA A 176 17.51 -26.00 20.55
C ALA A 176 18.74 -26.66 19.90
N ASP A 177 19.12 -26.22 18.69
CA ASP A 177 20.31 -26.71 17.99
C ASP A 177 21.58 -26.42 18.80
N LEU A 178 21.70 -25.22 19.36
CA LEU A 178 22.83 -24.86 20.21
C LEU A 178 22.90 -25.76 21.44
N LEU A 179 21.77 -26.02 22.11
CA LEU A 179 21.68 -26.95 23.24
C LEU A 179 22.07 -28.38 22.88
N ASP A 180 21.80 -28.85 21.66
CA ASP A 180 22.24 -30.18 21.19
C ASP A 180 23.77 -30.25 21.07
N VAL A 181 24.38 -29.18 20.55
CA VAL A 181 25.85 -29.09 20.39
C VAL A 181 26.56 -28.91 21.73
N VAL A 182 26.06 -28.04 22.60
CA VAL A 182 26.72 -27.70 23.87
C VAL A 182 26.28 -28.61 25.02
N GLY A 183 25.19 -29.36 24.88
CA GLY A 183 24.60 -30.14 25.96
C GLY A 183 23.85 -29.30 26.98
N SER A 184 23.16 -29.97 27.90
CA SER A 184 22.17 -29.38 28.81
C SER A 184 22.66 -29.16 30.25
N SER A 185 23.94 -29.43 30.52
CA SER A 185 24.52 -29.26 31.86
C SER A 185 24.84 -27.78 32.13
N ALA A 186 24.69 -27.37 33.40
CA ALA A 186 24.99 -26.01 33.82
C ALA A 186 26.44 -25.65 33.49
N ARG A 187 26.64 -24.68 32.60
CA ARG A 187 27.99 -24.18 32.22
C ARG A 187 27.92 -22.81 31.56
N SER A 188 29.03 -22.10 31.61
CA SER A 188 29.28 -20.89 30.82
C SER A 188 30.53 -21.12 30.00
N VAL A 189 30.45 -20.92 28.68
CA VAL A 189 31.55 -21.22 27.74
C VAL A 189 31.75 -20.04 26.80
N ASP A 190 33.02 -19.68 26.61
CA ASP A 190 33.48 -18.64 25.70
C ASP A 190 33.70 -19.22 24.29
N TYR A 191 33.01 -18.64 23.31
CA TYR A 191 33.11 -18.97 21.90
C TYR A 191 33.50 -17.73 21.09
N GLY A 192 34.71 -17.22 21.32
CA GLY A 192 35.39 -16.31 20.39
C GLY A 192 34.53 -15.15 19.90
N GLY A 193 34.14 -14.26 20.81
CA GLY A 193 33.21 -13.13 20.56
C GLY A 193 31.86 -13.30 21.22
N PHE A 194 31.52 -14.51 21.67
CA PHE A 194 30.28 -14.79 22.40
C PHE A 194 30.52 -15.53 23.71
N VAL A 195 29.68 -15.28 24.71
CA VAL A 195 29.56 -16.09 25.92
C VAL A 195 28.23 -16.83 25.87
N VAL A 196 28.29 -18.16 25.95
CA VAL A 196 27.13 -19.04 25.94
C VAL A 196 26.89 -19.59 27.34
N GLU A 197 25.76 -19.24 27.94
CA GLU A 197 25.33 -19.69 29.26
C GLU A 197 24.23 -20.75 29.12
N VAL A 198 24.48 -21.95 29.63
CA VAL A 198 23.51 -23.05 29.67
C VAL A 198 22.99 -23.19 31.09
N SER A 199 21.67 -23.11 31.24
CA SER A 199 20.98 -23.35 32.50
C SER A 199 20.20 -24.67 32.44
N PRO A 200 20.37 -25.58 33.40
CA PRO A 200 19.59 -26.80 33.45
C PRO A 200 18.14 -26.46 33.80
N GLY A 201 17.23 -27.32 33.35
CA GLY A 201 15.83 -27.27 33.74
C GLY A 201 15.67 -27.24 35.25
N ARG A 202 15.03 -26.19 35.78
CA ARG A 202 14.72 -26.11 37.22
C ARG A 202 13.31 -26.63 37.47
N ARG A 203 13.13 -27.40 38.54
CA ARG A 203 11.78 -27.67 39.05
C ARG A 203 11.16 -26.36 39.51
N SER A 204 9.98 -26.09 38.98
CA SER A 204 9.16 -24.96 39.37
C SER A 204 7.82 -25.47 39.89
N ARG A 205 7.25 -24.73 40.84
CA ARG A 205 5.89 -24.94 41.33
C ARG A 205 5.03 -23.82 40.76
N SER A 206 4.02 -24.18 39.98
CA SER A 206 3.06 -23.24 39.39
C SER A 206 1.66 -23.51 39.92
N PHE A 207 0.89 -22.45 40.14
CA PHE A 207 -0.50 -22.56 40.57
C PHE A 207 -1.43 -22.84 39.38
N ASP A 208 -2.20 -23.92 39.44
CA ASP A 208 -3.22 -24.26 38.42
C ASP A 208 -4.51 -23.47 38.67
N ARG A 209 -4.48 -22.22 38.22
CA ARG A 209 -5.58 -21.27 38.37
C ARG A 209 -6.88 -21.76 37.73
N LYS A 210 -6.81 -22.48 36.61
CA LYS A 210 -7.99 -22.94 35.87
C LYS A 210 -8.75 -24.01 36.66
N SER A 211 -8.03 -24.97 37.23
CA SER A 211 -8.63 -26.00 38.07
C SER A 211 -9.14 -25.43 39.40
N TRP A 212 -8.48 -24.40 39.94
CA TRP A 212 -8.92 -23.70 41.15
C TRP A 212 -10.22 -22.89 40.92
N GLU A 213 -10.31 -22.13 39.83
CA GLU A 213 -11.52 -21.35 39.47
C GLU A 213 -12.71 -22.27 39.13
N ALA A 214 -12.47 -23.42 38.51
CA ALA A 214 -13.51 -24.40 38.19
C ALA A 214 -14.14 -25.03 39.45
N ASP A 215 -13.36 -25.22 40.50
CA ASP A 215 -13.80 -25.85 41.75
C ASP A 215 -14.47 -24.86 42.72
N ASN A 216 -14.57 -23.55 42.39
CA ASN A 216 -15.09 -22.46 43.25
C ASN A 216 -14.53 -22.51 44.69
N ALA A 217 -13.25 -22.85 44.84
CA ALA A 217 -12.66 -23.17 46.13
C ALA A 217 -12.04 -21.94 46.81
N ASP A 218 -12.83 -21.19 47.58
CA ASP A 218 -12.36 -20.08 48.45
C ASP A 218 -11.75 -20.56 49.79
N ASP A 219 -11.23 -21.78 49.85
CA ASP A 219 -10.58 -22.34 51.05
C ASP A 219 -9.05 -22.32 50.92
N PRO A 220 -8.33 -21.51 51.73
CA PRO A 220 -6.87 -21.46 51.76
C PRO A 220 -6.20 -22.81 52.05
N ALA A 221 -6.89 -23.76 52.70
CA ALA A 221 -6.37 -25.09 52.97
C ALA A 221 -6.25 -25.96 51.71
N LEU A 222 -6.96 -25.62 50.63
CA LEU A 222 -6.92 -26.33 49.36
C LEU A 222 -5.86 -25.79 48.38
N LEU A 223 -5.17 -24.68 48.69
CA LEU A 223 -4.11 -24.09 47.85
C LEU A 223 -3.03 -25.12 47.46
N ALA A 224 -2.64 -25.99 48.40
CA ALA A 224 -1.63 -27.02 48.16
C ALA A 224 -2.05 -28.06 47.10
N LYS A 225 -3.37 -28.31 46.93
CA LYS A 225 -3.92 -29.24 45.93
C LYS A 225 -3.69 -28.74 44.50
N TYR A 226 -3.63 -27.43 44.29
CA TYR A 226 -3.50 -26.80 42.98
C TYR A 226 -2.07 -26.33 42.67
N MET A 227 -1.11 -26.65 43.54
CA MET A 227 0.30 -26.45 43.23
C MET A 227 0.80 -27.60 42.37
N VAL A 228 1.08 -27.31 41.10
CA VAL A 228 1.61 -28.29 40.14
C VAL A 228 3.13 -28.13 40.06
N GLU A 229 3.85 -29.22 40.28
CA GLU A 229 5.28 -29.30 40.01
C GLU A 229 5.52 -29.54 38.52
N LYS A 230 6.39 -28.74 37.91
CA LYS A 230 6.83 -28.89 36.53
C LYS A 230 8.34 -28.86 36.48
N ASP A 231 8.92 -29.88 35.85
CA ASP A 231 10.32 -29.84 35.45
C ASP A 231 10.46 -28.83 34.31
N GLY A 232 11.27 -27.78 34.50
CA GLY A 232 11.57 -26.82 33.46
C GLY A 232 12.43 -27.43 32.36
N ALA A 233 12.32 -26.93 31.12
CA ALA A 233 13.25 -27.26 30.07
C ALA A 233 14.62 -26.58 30.31
N PRO A 234 15.74 -27.18 29.91
CA PRO A 234 17.02 -26.49 29.87
C PRO A 234 16.95 -25.29 28.92
N SER A 235 17.72 -24.24 29.20
CA SER A 235 17.74 -23.03 28.39
C SER A 235 19.18 -22.58 28.10
N VAL A 236 19.34 -21.88 26.98
CA VAL A 236 20.62 -21.30 26.57
C VAL A 236 20.47 -19.81 26.29
N LYS A 237 21.42 -19.02 26.80
CA LYS A 237 21.55 -17.59 26.55
C LYS A 237 22.88 -17.32 25.87
N VAL A 238 22.85 -16.47 24.85
CA VAL A 238 24.04 -16.01 24.13
C VAL A 238 24.22 -14.54 24.42
N LEU A 239 25.42 -14.16 24.82
CA LEU A 239 25.84 -12.78 25.08
C LEU A 239 26.98 -12.46 24.09
N GLU A 240 26.83 -11.40 23.32
CA GLU A 240 27.92 -10.88 22.49
C GLU A 240 28.90 -10.11 23.37
N LYS A 241 30.20 -10.28 23.12
CA LYS A 241 31.22 -9.47 23.77
C LYS A 241 31.31 -8.15 23.04
N GLU A 242 31.12 -7.06 23.75
CA GLU A 242 31.46 -5.74 23.22
C GLU A 242 32.97 -5.72 22.96
N ASN A 243 33.38 -5.40 21.73
CA ASN A 243 34.78 -5.21 21.38
C ASN A 243 35.26 -3.92 22.07
N GLU A 244 36.15 -4.05 23.07
CA GLU A 244 37.01 -2.94 23.52
C GLU A 244 38.10 -2.63 22.48
#